data_AF-A0A1D1UK38-F1
#
_entry.id   AF-A0A1D1UK38-F1
#
_cell.length_a   1.000
_cell.length_b   1.000
_cell.length_c   1.000
_cell.angle_alpha   90.00
_cell.angle_beta   90.00
_cell.angle_gamma   90.00
#
_symmetry.space_group_name_H-M   'P 1'
#
loop_
_entity.id
_entity.type
_entity.pdbx_description
1 polymer ?
#
loop_
_entity_poly.entity_id
_entity_poly.type
_entity_poly.pdbx_seq_one_letter_code
_entity_poly.pdbx_strand_id
1 'polypeptide(L)'
;MVTVWWTTRGVAHYNFLPPATTFNAEYYCRNLERMTERLAEKQPRLVSKDEIILLQHSARPHAAQITSAKIKEIGHGTSRSSSL
;
A
#
# COMPACT_ATOMS: atom_id res chain seq x y z
N MET A 1 -0.73 0.50 -16.37
CA MET A 1 -0.25 1.27 -15.19
C MET A 1 0.45 0.31 -14.23
N VAL A 2 1.44 0.75 -13.46
CA VAL A 2 2.14 -0.09 -12.48
C VAL A 2 1.93 0.45 -11.07
N THR A 3 1.76 -0.44 -10.11
CA THR A 3 1.77 -0.12 -8.67
C THR A 3 3.02 -0.71 -8.07
N VAL A 4 3.80 0.08 -7.35
CA VAL A 4 5.06 -0.34 -6.74
C VAL A 4 5.06 0.03 -5.26
N TRP A 5 5.42 -0.94 -4.44
CA TRP A 5 5.58 -0.81 -2.99
C TRP A 5 7.02 -1.12 -2.63
N TRP A 6 7.65 -0.24 -1.87
CA TRP A 6 9.07 -0.33 -1.55
C TRP A 6 9.34 0.21 -0.16
N THR A 7 10.46 -0.23 0.39
CA THR A 7 11.02 0.24 1.66
C THR A 7 12.45 0.71 1.43
N THR A 8 13.09 1.24 2.48
CA THR A 8 14.52 1.57 2.45
C THR A 8 15.42 0.37 2.12
N ARG A 9 14.89 -0.86 2.19
CA ARG A 9 15.60 -2.11 1.84
C ARG A 9 15.30 -2.60 0.42
N GLY A 10 14.51 -1.85 -0.36
CA GLY A 10 14.18 -2.16 -1.75
C GLY A 10 12.70 -2.46 -1.99
N VAL A 11 12.39 -3.01 -3.16
CA VAL A 11 11.01 -3.25 -3.62
C VAL A 11 10.40 -4.46 -2.89
N ALA A 12 9.30 -4.22 -2.17
CA ALA A 12 8.55 -5.26 -1.48
C ALA A 12 7.61 -5.99 -2.45
N HIS A 13 6.81 -5.23 -3.21
CA HIS A 13 5.82 -5.77 -4.14
C HIS A 13 5.60 -4.81 -5.31
N TYR A 14 5.29 -5.34 -6.49
CA TYR A 14 4.77 -4.56 -7.60
C TYR A 14 3.72 -5.37 -8.34
N ASN A 15 2.79 -4.67 -8.99
CA ASN A 15 1.80 -5.31 -9.84
C ASN A 15 1.50 -4.46 -11.07
N PHE A 16 1.29 -5.13 -12.19
CA PHE A 16 0.84 -4.50 -13.42
C PHE A 16 -0.68 -4.52 -13.48
N LEU A 17 -1.26 -3.33 -13.67
CA LEU A 17 -2.68 -3.22 -13.98
C LEU A 17 -2.87 -3.58 -15.46
N PRO A 18 -3.77 -4.52 -15.80
CA PRO A 18 -4.02 -4.90 -17.18
C PRO A 18 -4.45 -3.70 -18.04
N PRO A 19 -4.22 -3.75 -19.36
CA PRO A 19 -4.71 -2.73 -20.28
C PRO A 19 -6.22 -2.51 -20.13
N ALA A 20 -6.67 -1.27 -20.35
CA ALA A 20 -8.07 -0.86 -20.24
C ALA A 20 -8.76 -1.10 -18.87
N THR A 21 -8.00 -1.39 -17.80
CA THR A 21 -8.55 -1.54 -16.44
C THR A 21 -8.39 -0.24 -15.64
N THR A 22 -9.45 0.15 -14.93
CA THR A 22 -9.43 1.33 -14.04
C THR A 22 -8.84 0.99 -12.68
N PHE A 23 -7.95 1.84 -12.19
CA PHE A 23 -7.43 1.73 -10.83
C PHE A 23 -8.42 2.28 -9.82
N ASN A 24 -9.21 1.38 -9.21
CA ASN A 24 -10.22 1.70 -8.23
C ASN A 24 -9.77 1.34 -6.80
N ALA A 25 -10.57 1.72 -5.81
CA ALA A 25 -10.24 1.50 -4.41
C ALA A 25 -10.17 -0.01 -4.04
N GLU A 26 -11.00 -0.86 -4.64
CA GLU A 26 -10.94 -2.32 -4.41
C GLU A 26 -9.63 -2.93 -4.90
N TYR A 27 -9.19 -2.55 -6.10
CA TYR A 27 -7.89 -2.96 -6.62
C TYR A 27 -6.77 -2.50 -5.68
N TYR A 28 -6.85 -1.28 -5.15
CA TYR A 28 -5.90 -0.78 -4.17
C TYR A 28 -5.88 -1.60 -2.87
N CYS A 29 -7.04 -1.90 -2.28
CA CYS A 29 -7.14 -2.73 -1.08
C CYS A 29 -6.52 -4.12 -1.27
N ARG A 30 -6.79 -4.79 -2.40
CA ARG A 30 -6.17 -6.09 -2.71
C ARG A 30 -4.64 -6.00 -2.85
N ASN A 31 -4.13 -4.89 -3.40
CA ASN A 31 -2.69 -4.67 -3.50
C ASN A 31 -2.06 -4.36 -2.14
N LEU A 32 -2.77 -3.68 -1.24
CA LEU A 32 -2.32 -3.43 0.14
C LEU A 32 -2.16 -4.72 0.94
N GLU A 33 -3.14 -5.63 0.85
CA GLU A 33 -3.08 -6.95 1.50
C GLU A 33 -1.86 -7.74 1.01
N ARG A 34 -1.75 -7.91 -0.31
CA ARG A 34 -0.63 -8.63 -0.94
C ARG A 34 0.71 -8.01 -0.60
N MET A 35 0.80 -6.67 -0.59
CA MET A 35 2.02 -5.99 -0.19
C MET A 35 2.40 -6.31 1.25
N THR A 36 1.42 -6.30 2.17
CA THR A 36 1.65 -6.58 3.59
C THR A 36 2.16 -8.01 3.80
N GLU A 37 1.55 -8.99 3.14
CA GLU A 37 2.03 -10.39 3.13
C GLU A 37 3.47 -10.49 2.62
N ARG A 38 3.75 -9.92 1.44
CA ARG A 38 5.11 -9.95 0.85
C ARG A 38 6.13 -9.20 1.69
N LEU A 39 5.71 -8.16 2.41
CA LEU A 39 6.57 -7.42 3.31
C LEU A 39 6.94 -8.26 4.53
N ALA A 40 5.97 -8.98 5.11
CA ALA A 40 6.21 -9.91 6.20
C ALA A 40 7.15 -11.05 5.79
N GLU A 41 6.98 -11.60 4.58
CA GLU A 41 7.86 -12.65 4.05
C GLU A 41 9.29 -12.16 3.78
N LYS A 42 9.43 -11.04 3.07
CA LYS A 42 10.75 -10.56 2.61
C LYS A 42 11.51 -9.77 3.68
N GLN A 43 10.80 -9.11 4.57
CA GLN A 43 11.36 -8.19 5.55
C GLN A 43 10.70 -8.37 6.93
N PRO A 44 10.71 -9.59 7.51
CA PRO A 44 10.00 -9.90 8.75
C PRO A 44 10.44 -9.02 9.93
N ARG A 45 11.72 -8.64 9.95
CA ARG A 45 12.26 -7.72 10.97
C ARG A 45 11.56 -6.36 10.98
N LEU A 46 11.16 -5.85 9.83
CA LEU A 46 10.47 -4.57 9.71
C LEU A 46 9.06 -4.67 10.29
N VAL A 47 8.33 -5.74 9.97
CA VAL A 47 6.97 -5.98 10.47
C VAL A 47 6.95 -6.28 11.98
N SER A 48 8.00 -6.94 12.49
CA SER A 48 8.06 -7.36 13.90
C SER A 48 8.48 -6.27 14.89
N LYS A 49 9.12 -5.19 14.42
CA LYS A 49 9.77 -4.19 15.30
C LYS A 49 9.22 -2.78 15.15
N ASP A 50 8.75 -2.43 13.96
CA ASP A 50 8.38 -1.06 13.64
C ASP A 50 6.89 -1.00 13.27
N GLU A 51 6.22 0.06 13.72
CA GLU A 51 4.90 0.41 13.19
C GLU A 51 5.11 0.84 11.72
N ILE A 52 4.48 0.12 10.78
CA ILE A 52 4.62 0.43 9.35
C ILE A 52 3.86 1.73 9.07
N ILE A 53 4.59 2.75 8.62
CA ILE A 53 4.00 4.01 8.16
C ILE A 53 3.86 3.95 6.65
N LEU A 54 2.62 3.93 6.17
CA LEU A 54 2.30 3.97 4.76
C LEU A 54 2.37 5.40 4.24
N LEU A 55 3.38 5.69 3.41
CA LEU A 55 3.48 6.93 2.66
C LEU A 55 2.80 6.78 1.30
N GLN A 56 1.75 7.55 1.06
CA GLN A 56 0.99 7.51 -0.19
C GLN A 56 0.60 8.91 -0.67
N HIS A 57 0.50 9.08 -1.99
CA HIS A 57 -0.05 10.29 -2.61
C HIS A 57 -1.58 10.32 -2.46
N SER A 58 -2.16 11.51 -2.27
CA SER A 58 -3.59 11.74 -2.08
C SER A 58 -4.40 11.66 -3.38
N ALA A 59 -4.34 10.52 -4.07
CA ALA A 59 -5.22 10.26 -5.21
C ALA A 59 -6.63 9.82 -4.73
N ARG A 60 -7.69 10.11 -5.52
CA ARG A 60 -9.09 9.75 -5.18
C ARG A 60 -9.31 8.31 -4.68
N PRO A 61 -8.74 7.25 -5.29
CA PRO A 61 -8.88 5.88 -4.77
C PRO A 61 -8.13 5.63 -3.46
N HIS A 62 -7.12 6.43 -3.13
CA HIS A 62 -6.35 6.33 -1.88
C HIS A 62 -7.05 7.04 -0.71
N ALA A 63 -7.87 8.04 -1.00
CA ALA A 63 -8.67 8.79 -0.02
C ALA A 63 -10.05 8.16 0.25
N ALA A 64 -10.40 7.07 -0.45
CA ALA A 64 -11.66 6.38 -0.26
C ALA A 64 -11.79 5.80 1.16
N GLN A 65 -13.01 5.78 1.70
CA GLN A 65 -13.29 5.22 3.04
C GLN A 65 -12.88 3.75 3.16
N ILE A 66 -13.13 2.95 2.12
CA ILE A 66 -12.74 1.53 2.08
C ILE A 66 -11.22 1.34 2.20
N THR A 67 -10.43 2.24 1.61
CA THR A 67 -8.98 2.24 1.72
C THR A 67 -8.52 2.56 3.14
N SER A 68 -9.13 3.58 3.76
CA SER A 68 -8.81 3.95 5.15
C SER A 68 -9.17 2.83 6.13
N ALA A 69 -10.30 2.16 5.91
CA ALA A 69 -10.72 1.00 6.69
C ALA A 69 -9.73 -0.18 6.56
N LYS A 70 -9.33 -0.50 5.33
CA LYS A 70 -8.36 -1.57 5.06
C LYS A 70 -7.00 -1.29 5.71
N ILE A 71 -6.53 -0.04 5.68
CA ILE A 71 -5.25 0.33 6.31
C ILE A 71 -5.31 0.17 7.83
N LYS A 72 -6.44 0.53 8.45
CA LYS A 72 -6.65 0.32 9.89
C LYS A 72 -6.71 -1.17 10.24
N GLU A 73 -7.35 -1.99 9.41
CA GLU A 73 -7.45 -3.44 9.59
C GLU A 73 -6.08 -4.13 9.61
N ILE A 74 -5.20 -3.74 8.69
CA ILE A 74 -3.84 -4.30 8.59
C ILE A 74 -2.85 -3.72 9.63
N GLY A 75 -3.30 -2.77 10.47
CA GLY A 75 -2.51 -2.25 11.58
C GLY A 75 -1.42 -1.23 11.19
N HIS A 76 -1.53 -0.60 10.03
CA HIS A 76 -0.50 0.35 9.56
C HIS A 76 -0.91 1.80 9.82
N GLY A 77 0.06 2.64 10.20
CA GLY A 77 -0.10 4.09 10.24
C GLY A 77 -0.16 4.69 8.82
N THR A 78 -0.76 5.87 8.67
CA THR A 78 -0.79 6.58 7.36
C THR A 78 -0.16 7.95 7.45
N SER A 79 0.72 8.27 6.50
CA SER A 79 1.21 9.62 6.24
C SER A 79 0.82 10.00 4.81
N ARG A 80 0.10 11.12 4.66
CA ARG A 80 -0.30 11.65 3.36
C ARG A 80 0.60 12.84 3.05
N SER A 81 1.30 12.78 1.93
CA SER A 81 2.02 13.95 1.42
C SER A 81 1.02 14.86 0.70
N SER A 82 0.68 15.98 1.33
CA SER A 82 -0.09 17.06 0.70
C SER A 82 0.86 17.90 -0.15
N SER A 83 0.98 17.58 -1.43
CA SER A 83 1.55 18.51 -2.40
C SER A 83 0.47 19.52 -2.78
N LEU A 84 0.69 20.80 -2.42
CA LEU A 84 0.01 21.96 -3.00
C LEU A 84 0.30 22.06 -4.50
#